data_AF-A0A2T8I009-F1
#
_entry.id   AF-A0A2T8I009-F1
#
_cell.length_a   1.000
_cell.length_b   1.000
_cell.length_c   1.000
_cell.angle_alpha   90.00
_cell.angle_beta   90.00
_cell.angle_gamma   90.00
#
_symmetry.space_group_name_H-M   'P 1'
#
loop_
_entity.id
_entity.type
_entity.pdbx_description
1 polymer ?
#
loop_
_entity_poly.entity_id
_entity_poly.type
_entity_poly.pdbx_seq_one_letter_code
_entity_poly.pdbx_strand_id
1 'polypeptide(L)'
;MAMMSRTRDLLMEGLEGLVREGSFKWGLPRREDDDDEGHDGSLSGKRPSIAGLSFKANSVVARCSRILNVSINDLQKNFDKQASDSVKNTGNYARNLLEYCCFLALAQISQVAGYLADKNFRRLSFDMMLAWDVPSSSSQHSVKVEVDSTVSLEAFARIAPAIPTIADVVTCSNLFDALSCSSGGCLPFSVYDKYLSELDRAVKKMKTQSESSLLSNLRSQRGERILEVDGTLTTQPVLEHVGISTWPGRLVLTDHALYFEALRVVTYDKPKAYELAEDVKQVVKPELTGPWGSRLFDKAVMYKSTTLPEPVIIEFPELAGHSRRDYWLAIISEVLYAHRFVRKFDISGVNKDETILKAALGILRLQAIEQLGFPVPNRYESLLMFNLCDKVPGGDFILETLASAISSRTSDRSNQPGTSRGMHAVLSNLGVVAPVNNGERLFVGEMVVGEISSLQKAVIDSMNNYKKVELAQATVDGVKVEGLDTNLAVMK
;
A
#
# COMPACT_ATOMS: atom_id res chain seq x y z
N MET A 1 40.10 -17.92 33.89
CA MET A 1 39.25 -17.33 34.94
C MET A 1 39.04 -15.85 34.63
N ALA A 2 37.77 -15.45 34.60
CA ALA A 2 37.25 -14.10 34.89
C ALA A 2 37.82 -12.88 34.15
N MET A 3 37.39 -12.64 32.89
CA MET A 3 37.17 -11.27 32.38
C MET A 3 36.36 -11.17 31.07
N MET A 4 35.35 -12.03 30.86
CA MET A 4 34.50 -11.94 29.65
C MET A 4 32.99 -12.09 29.88
N SER A 5 32.51 -12.07 31.14
CA SER A 5 31.07 -12.19 31.42
C SER A 5 30.36 -10.86 31.70
N ARG A 6 31.06 -9.78 32.09
CA ARG A 6 30.41 -8.55 32.56
C ARG A 6 29.92 -7.59 31.47
N THR A 7 30.37 -7.72 30.23
CA THR A 7 29.92 -6.88 29.11
C THR A 7 28.63 -7.39 28.45
N ARG A 8 28.25 -8.64 28.72
CA ARG A 8 27.03 -9.24 28.17
C ARG A 8 25.82 -9.00 29.08
N ASP A 9 26.03 -8.93 30.40
CA ASP A 9 24.97 -8.66 31.37
C ASP A 9 24.51 -7.18 31.33
N LEU A 10 25.43 -6.23 31.10
CA LEU A 10 25.07 -4.80 30.96
C LEU A 10 24.32 -4.45 29.66
N LEU A 11 24.42 -5.27 28.62
CA LEU A 11 23.64 -5.08 27.39
C LEU A 11 22.25 -5.71 27.48
N MET A 12 22.03 -6.71 28.35
CA MET A 12 20.69 -7.27 28.58
C MET A 12 19.84 -6.41 29.53
N GLU A 13 20.42 -5.79 30.57
CA GLU A 13 19.65 -4.91 31.47
C GLU A 13 19.18 -3.61 30.79
N GLY A 14 19.83 -3.18 29.70
CA GLY A 14 19.39 -2.02 28.89
C GLY A 14 18.26 -2.34 27.89
N LEU A 15 18.02 -3.62 27.60
CA LEU A 15 17.03 -4.08 26.61
C LEU A 15 15.75 -4.62 27.26
N GLU A 16 15.79 -5.03 28.53
CA GLU A 16 14.62 -5.51 29.29
C GLU A 16 13.67 -4.37 29.71
N GLY A 17 14.07 -3.10 29.59
CA GLY A 17 13.20 -1.93 29.82
C GLY A 17 12.34 -1.52 28.62
N LEU A 18 12.52 -2.13 27.44
CA LEU A 18 11.87 -1.73 26.18
C LEU A 18 10.89 -2.78 25.62
N VAL A 19 10.48 -3.75 26.45
CA VAL A 19 9.30 -4.58 26.20
C VAL A 19 8.25 -4.22 27.24
N ARG A 20 7.72 -3.01 27.09
CA ARG A 20 6.46 -2.66 27.74
C ARG A 20 5.46 -2.41 26.62
N GLU A 21 4.58 -3.37 26.42
CA GLU A 21 3.32 -3.20 25.68
C GLU A 21 2.55 -2.04 26.30
N GLY A 22 2.84 -0.84 25.82
CA GLY A 22 2.13 0.37 26.16
C GLY A 22 1.02 0.56 25.14
N SER A 23 -0.21 0.20 25.49
CA SER A 23 -1.35 0.85 24.86
C SER A 23 -1.23 2.35 25.18
N PHE A 24 -0.71 3.14 24.25
CA PHE A 24 -0.71 4.59 24.38
C PHE A 24 -2.17 5.06 24.31
N LYS A 25 -2.77 5.25 25.49
CA LYS A 25 -4.10 5.83 25.63
C LYS A 25 -4.00 7.30 25.29
N TRP A 26 -4.38 7.66 24.06
CA TRP A 26 -4.73 9.03 23.73
C TRP A 26 -5.73 9.52 24.78
N GLY A 27 -5.33 10.47 25.62
CA GLY A 27 -6.17 11.03 26.66
C GLY A 27 -7.44 11.62 26.06
N LEU A 28 -8.53 10.89 26.17
CA LEU A 28 -9.89 11.31 25.90
C LEU A 28 -10.76 10.81 27.07
N PRO A 29 -11.72 11.61 27.57
CA PRO A 29 -12.67 11.16 28.57
C PRO A 29 -13.48 9.98 28.02
N ARG A 30 -13.86 9.04 28.91
CA ARG A 30 -14.79 7.94 28.63
C ARG A 30 -16.01 8.46 27.86
N ARG A 31 -16.41 7.74 26.81
CA ARG A 31 -17.80 7.76 26.32
C ARG A 31 -18.65 7.08 27.39
N GLU A 32 -19.61 7.81 27.93
CA GLU A 32 -20.85 7.23 28.44
C GLU A 32 -21.78 7.14 27.24
N ASP A 33 -22.04 5.91 26.79
CA ASP A 33 -23.28 5.59 26.10
C ASP A 33 -24.26 5.29 27.23
N ASP A 34 -25.34 6.05 27.36
CA ASP A 34 -26.67 5.58 27.76
C ASP A 34 -27.69 6.72 27.61
N ASP A 35 -28.88 6.32 27.18
CA ASP A 35 -30.07 7.12 26.93
C ASP A 35 -30.45 8.01 28.13
N ASP A 36 -30.69 9.31 27.89
CA ASP A 36 -31.70 10.02 28.67
C ASP A 36 -32.26 11.22 27.89
N GLU A 37 -33.58 11.24 27.75
CA GLU A 37 -34.36 12.38 27.29
C GLU A 37 -34.42 13.43 28.41
N GLY A 38 -34.03 14.67 28.10
CA GLY A 38 -34.62 15.83 28.75
C GLY A 38 -33.77 16.61 29.76
N HIS A 39 -33.89 17.92 29.59
CA HIS A 39 -33.60 19.04 30.47
C HIS A 39 -32.23 19.75 30.45
N ASP A 40 -32.36 21.01 30.02
CA ASP A 40 -31.43 22.14 30.07
C ASP A 40 -30.59 22.26 31.34
N GLY A 41 -29.31 22.54 31.13
CA GLY A 41 -28.37 23.01 32.14
C GLY A 41 -27.17 23.68 31.48
N SER A 42 -27.25 25.00 31.29
CA SER A 42 -26.24 25.84 30.63
C SER A 42 -24.85 25.76 31.29
N LEU A 43 -23.89 25.14 30.58
CA LEU A 43 -22.46 25.44 30.63
C LEU A 43 -21.93 25.54 29.19
N SER A 44 -22.29 26.63 28.52
CA SER A 44 -21.87 26.95 27.15
C SER A 44 -20.42 27.45 27.11
N GLY A 45 -19.48 26.52 27.23
CA GLY A 45 -18.16 26.70 26.62
C GLY A 45 -18.31 26.44 25.14
N LYS A 46 -18.50 27.49 24.32
CA LYS A 46 -18.51 27.37 22.84
C LYS A 46 -17.26 26.58 22.43
N ARG A 47 -17.44 25.35 21.94
CA ARG A 47 -16.34 24.57 21.38
C ARG A 47 -15.70 25.42 20.28
N PRO A 48 -14.36 25.60 20.27
CA PRO A 48 -13.71 26.34 19.20
C PRO A 48 -14.02 25.66 17.87
N SER A 49 -14.59 26.42 16.93
CA SER A 49 -15.04 25.95 15.62
C SER A 49 -14.73 27.01 14.57
N ILE A 50 -14.38 26.58 13.37
CA ILE A 50 -14.13 27.47 12.23
C ILE A 50 -15.44 27.68 11.48
N ALA A 51 -15.81 28.95 11.29
CA ALA A 51 -17.01 29.32 10.54
C ALA A 51 -16.89 28.85 9.08
N GLY A 52 -17.98 28.31 8.52
CA GLY A 52 -18.03 27.82 7.14
C GLY A 52 -17.63 26.35 6.96
N LEU A 53 -16.99 25.71 7.94
CA LEU A 53 -16.77 24.25 7.94
C LEU A 53 -18.05 23.49 8.35
N SER A 54 -18.26 22.30 7.79
CA SER A 54 -19.33 21.40 8.22
C SER A 54 -19.12 20.91 9.66
N PHE A 55 -20.16 20.34 10.28
CA PHE A 55 -20.03 19.75 11.63
C PHE A 55 -18.98 18.63 11.68
N LYS A 56 -18.98 17.73 10.67
CA LYS A 56 -17.99 16.65 10.56
C LYS A 56 -16.58 17.20 10.36
N ALA A 57 -16.41 18.20 9.49
CA ALA A 57 -15.10 18.85 9.26
C ALA A 57 -14.57 19.54 10.52
N ASN A 58 -15.40 20.29 11.26
CA ASN A 58 -15.01 20.88 12.54
C ASN A 58 -14.59 19.82 13.58
N SER A 59 -15.33 18.71 13.66
CA SER A 59 -14.99 17.59 14.54
C SER A 59 -13.63 16.97 14.20
N VAL A 60 -13.36 16.76 12.91
CA VAL A 60 -12.07 16.25 12.42
C VAL A 60 -10.95 17.24 12.71
N VAL A 61 -11.11 18.53 12.40
CA VAL A 61 -10.09 19.55 12.68
C VAL A 61 -9.78 19.63 14.19
N ALA A 62 -10.79 19.53 15.06
CA ALA A 62 -10.59 19.49 16.50
C ALA A 62 -9.82 18.23 16.97
N ARG A 63 -9.95 17.09 16.28
CA ARG A 63 -9.12 15.91 16.52
C ARG A 63 -7.69 16.13 16.04
N CYS A 64 -7.50 16.67 14.84
CA CYS A 64 -6.18 17.01 14.30
C CYS A 64 -5.42 17.99 15.19
N SER A 65 -6.10 19.04 15.67
CA SER A 65 -5.57 20.03 16.63
C SER A 65 -4.98 19.37 17.88
N ARG A 66 -5.68 18.36 18.43
CA ARG A 66 -5.20 17.62 19.61
C ARG A 66 -4.01 16.71 19.31
N ILE A 67 -4.00 16.07 18.15
CA ILE A 67 -2.87 15.23 17.71
C ILE A 67 -1.61 16.07 17.49
N LEU A 68 -1.77 17.24 16.89
CA LEU A 68 -0.67 18.15 16.57
C LEU A 68 -0.23 18.99 17.76
N ASN A 69 -1.02 19.03 18.84
CA ASN A 69 -0.84 19.93 19.97
C ASN A 69 -0.76 21.42 19.54
N VAL A 70 -1.62 21.82 18.59
CA VAL A 70 -1.73 23.20 18.07
C VAL A 70 -3.19 23.63 18.14
N SER A 71 -3.47 24.86 18.56
CA SER A 71 -4.85 25.35 18.65
C SER A 71 -5.53 25.41 17.27
N ILE A 72 -6.86 25.25 17.22
CA ILE A 72 -7.61 25.33 15.95
C ILE A 72 -7.38 26.67 15.23
N ASN A 73 -7.33 27.77 16.00
CA ASN A 73 -7.09 29.10 15.45
C ASN A 73 -5.68 29.22 14.87
N ASP A 74 -4.68 28.62 15.51
CA ASP A 74 -3.30 28.67 15.00
C ASP A 74 -3.11 27.76 13.79
N LEU A 75 -3.81 26.62 13.72
CA LEU A 75 -3.86 25.80 12.50
C LEU A 75 -4.42 26.60 11.31
N GLN A 76 -5.53 27.31 11.51
CA GLN A 76 -6.11 28.15 10.47
C GLN A 76 -5.16 29.28 10.04
N LYS A 77 -4.58 30.02 11.00
CA LYS A 77 -3.59 31.07 10.71
C LYS A 77 -2.36 30.54 9.98
N ASN A 78 -1.87 29.37 10.38
CA ASN A 78 -0.71 28.74 9.74
C ASN A 78 -1.04 28.34 8.30
N PHE A 79 -2.22 27.79 8.05
CA PHE A 79 -2.71 27.53 6.70
C PHE A 79 -2.79 28.81 5.87
N ASP A 80 -3.43 29.86 6.38
CA ASP A 80 -3.61 31.13 5.67
C ASP A 80 -2.27 31.80 5.33
N LYS A 81 -1.27 31.64 6.20
CA LYS A 81 0.09 32.16 6.02
C LYS A 81 0.89 31.37 4.97
N GLN A 82 0.74 30.04 4.96
CA GLN A 82 1.59 29.17 4.13
C GLN A 82 0.98 28.84 2.76
N ALA A 83 -0.35 28.85 2.65
CA ALA A 83 -1.05 28.50 1.41
C ALA A 83 -0.97 29.63 0.37
N SER A 84 -0.82 29.23 -0.90
CA SER A 84 -0.90 30.14 -2.04
C SER A 84 -2.33 30.69 -2.22
N ASP A 85 -2.47 31.81 -2.94
CA ASP A 85 -3.77 32.44 -3.14
C ASP A 85 -4.74 31.55 -3.95
N SER A 86 -4.22 30.69 -4.84
CA SER A 86 -5.02 29.68 -5.55
C SER A 86 -5.63 28.63 -4.59
N VAL A 87 -4.88 28.22 -3.57
CA VAL A 87 -5.32 27.25 -2.54
C VAL A 87 -6.26 27.91 -1.52
N LYS A 88 -6.18 29.22 -1.31
CA LYS A 88 -7.07 29.98 -0.41
C LYS A 88 -8.39 30.42 -1.05
N ASN A 89 -8.67 30.04 -2.29
CA ASN A 89 -9.90 30.43 -2.98
C ASN A 89 -11.16 30.07 -2.16
N THR A 90 -12.06 31.06 -1.99
CA THR A 90 -13.28 30.99 -1.16
C THR A 90 -14.14 29.77 -1.44
N GLY A 91 -14.22 29.30 -2.69
CA GLY A 91 -15.02 28.12 -3.06
C GLY A 91 -14.47 26.78 -2.54
N ASN A 92 -13.16 26.67 -2.33
CA ASN A 92 -12.48 25.44 -1.90
C ASN A 92 -11.79 25.56 -0.54
N TYR A 93 -11.82 26.73 0.09
CA TYR A 93 -11.14 27.02 1.35
C TYR A 93 -11.40 25.96 2.42
N ALA A 94 -12.68 25.61 2.64
CA ALA A 94 -13.09 24.61 3.63
C ALA A 94 -12.42 23.24 3.40
N ARG A 95 -12.39 22.79 2.13
CA ARG A 95 -11.78 21.52 1.73
C ARG A 95 -10.26 21.57 1.91
N ASN A 96 -9.62 22.64 1.46
CA ASN A 96 -8.17 22.77 1.48
C ASN A 96 -7.63 22.92 2.92
N LEU A 97 -8.34 23.66 3.78
CA LEU A 97 -8.00 23.76 5.20
C LEU A 97 -8.18 22.41 5.91
N LEU A 98 -9.25 21.66 5.59
CA LEU A 98 -9.45 20.32 6.12
C LEU A 98 -8.30 19.39 5.69
N GLU A 99 -7.95 19.38 4.40
CA GLU A 99 -6.82 18.60 3.87
C GLU A 99 -5.51 18.93 4.59
N TYR A 100 -5.21 20.22 4.76
CA TYR A 100 -4.03 20.66 5.51
C TYR A 100 -3.98 20.05 6.92
N CYS A 101 -5.09 20.15 7.66
CA CYS A 101 -5.18 19.60 9.01
C CYS A 101 -5.07 18.07 9.01
N CYS A 102 -5.74 17.40 8.08
CA CYS A 102 -5.72 15.94 7.94
C CYS A 102 -4.29 15.45 7.65
N PHE A 103 -3.65 16.01 6.64
CA PHE A 103 -2.32 15.59 6.22
C PHE A 103 -1.29 15.78 7.32
N LEU A 104 -1.26 16.94 7.99
CA LEU A 104 -0.34 17.14 9.12
C LEU A 104 -0.57 16.10 10.23
N ALA A 105 -1.83 15.85 10.60
CA ALA A 105 -2.14 14.88 11.65
C ALA A 105 -1.78 13.44 11.24
N LEU A 106 -2.05 13.05 10.00
CA LEU A 106 -1.69 11.72 9.46
C LEU A 106 -0.17 11.54 9.38
N ALA A 107 0.57 12.59 9.00
CA ALA A 107 2.03 12.59 9.01
C ALA A 107 2.58 12.40 10.43
N GLN A 108 1.97 13.02 11.43
CA GLN A 108 2.37 12.87 12.82
C GLN A 108 2.05 11.47 13.39
N ILE A 109 0.84 10.96 13.12
CA ILE A 109 0.41 9.64 13.63
C ILE A 109 1.21 8.51 13.00
N SER A 110 1.48 8.60 11.70
CA SER A 110 2.21 7.54 10.97
C SER A 110 3.68 7.38 11.39
N GLN A 111 4.21 8.27 12.24
CA GLN A 111 5.52 8.12 12.89
C GLN A 111 5.49 7.18 14.09
N VAL A 112 4.32 6.82 14.61
CA VAL A 112 4.18 5.95 15.78
C VAL A 112 4.11 4.48 15.34
N ALA A 113 5.00 3.64 15.85
CA ALA A 113 4.97 2.21 15.56
C ALA A 113 3.62 1.58 15.97
N GLY A 114 3.05 0.74 15.10
CA GLY A 114 1.79 0.06 15.36
C GLY A 114 0.53 0.92 15.21
N TYR A 115 0.60 2.11 14.61
CA TYR A 115 -0.55 3.00 14.42
C TYR A 115 -1.74 2.34 13.68
N LEU A 116 -1.50 1.36 12.79
CA LEU A 116 -2.56 0.63 12.09
C LEU A 116 -3.44 -0.20 13.05
N ALA A 117 -2.88 -0.67 14.18
CA ALA A 117 -3.61 -1.40 15.20
C ALA A 117 -4.54 -0.48 16.04
N ASP A 118 -4.31 0.85 16.03
CA ASP A 118 -5.09 1.81 16.81
C ASP A 118 -6.48 2.04 16.18
N LYS A 119 -7.52 1.58 16.88
CA LYS A 119 -8.93 1.78 16.49
C LYS A 119 -9.30 3.26 16.33
N ASN A 120 -8.73 4.15 17.15
CA ASN A 120 -9.01 5.58 17.07
C ASN A 120 -8.43 6.18 15.80
N PHE A 121 -7.24 5.73 15.39
CA PHE A 121 -6.63 6.11 14.13
C PHE A 121 -7.49 5.65 12.96
N ARG A 122 -7.87 4.36 12.91
CA ARG A 122 -8.70 3.82 11.82
C ARG A 122 -10.03 4.56 11.69
N ARG A 123 -10.66 4.87 12.83
CA ARG A 123 -11.89 5.68 12.82
C ARG A 123 -11.62 7.12 12.39
N LEU A 124 -10.52 7.73 12.85
CA LEU A 124 -10.16 9.08 12.45
C LEU A 124 -9.94 9.19 10.94
N SER A 125 -9.13 8.31 10.34
CA SER A 125 -8.84 8.37 8.91
C SER A 125 -10.11 8.16 8.08
N PHE A 126 -11.04 7.33 8.54
CA PHE A 126 -12.37 7.21 7.93
C PHE A 126 -13.22 8.48 8.07
N ASP A 127 -13.28 9.07 9.27
CA ASP A 127 -14.00 10.33 9.50
C ASP A 127 -13.40 11.49 8.68
N MET A 128 -12.08 11.50 8.45
CA MET A 128 -11.41 12.46 7.58
C MET A 128 -11.90 12.35 6.13
N MET A 129 -12.08 11.12 5.63
CA MET A 129 -12.64 10.88 4.29
C MET A 129 -14.09 11.34 4.19
N LEU A 130 -14.94 10.99 5.16
CA LEU A 130 -16.34 11.47 5.21
C LEU A 130 -16.44 13.01 5.31
N ALA A 131 -15.57 13.63 6.11
CA ALA A 131 -15.53 15.08 6.24
C ALA A 131 -15.05 15.76 4.95
N TRP A 132 -14.20 15.09 4.17
CA TRP A 132 -13.69 15.62 2.91
C TRP A 132 -14.74 15.66 1.80
N ASP A 133 -15.65 14.68 1.76
CA ASP A 133 -16.81 14.68 0.85
C ASP A 133 -17.74 15.88 1.11
N VAL A 134 -17.96 16.22 2.39
CA VAL A 134 -18.84 17.32 2.82
C VAL A 134 -18.10 18.31 3.72
N PRO A 135 -17.16 19.12 3.18
CA PRO A 135 -16.24 19.91 3.99
C PRO A 135 -16.84 21.23 4.49
N SER A 136 -17.78 21.84 3.76
CA SER A 136 -18.41 23.11 4.14
C SER A 136 -19.83 22.93 4.70
N SER A 137 -20.27 23.87 5.53
CA SER A 137 -21.63 23.87 6.07
C SER A 137 -22.70 24.04 4.99
N SER A 138 -22.36 24.70 3.87
CA SER A 138 -23.25 24.85 2.71
C SER A 138 -23.48 23.55 1.95
N SER A 139 -22.58 22.57 2.07
CA SER A 139 -22.69 21.26 1.41
C SER A 139 -23.63 20.28 2.13
N GLN A 140 -24.13 20.62 3.32
CA GLN A 140 -24.98 19.71 4.12
C GLN A 140 -26.42 19.55 3.59
N HIS A 141 -26.87 20.41 2.67
CA HIS A 141 -28.27 20.42 2.22
C HIS A 141 -28.59 19.42 1.08
N SER A 142 -27.63 18.60 0.62
CA SER A 142 -27.78 17.80 -0.61
C SER A 142 -27.65 16.28 -0.47
N VAL A 143 -27.44 15.72 0.73
CA VAL A 143 -27.16 14.27 0.89
C VAL A 143 -28.21 13.59 1.77
N LYS A 144 -28.84 12.51 1.27
CA LYS A 144 -29.76 11.65 2.02
C LYS A 144 -29.00 10.83 3.05
N VAL A 145 -29.61 10.66 4.23
CA VAL A 145 -29.06 10.06 5.46
C VAL A 145 -28.39 8.67 5.32
N GLU A 146 -28.71 7.86 4.30
CA GLU A 146 -28.02 6.58 4.05
C GLU A 146 -26.60 6.74 3.45
N VAL A 147 -26.36 7.78 2.66
CA VAL A 147 -25.06 8.06 2.00
C VAL A 147 -24.05 8.71 2.97
N ASP A 148 -24.51 9.25 4.10
CA ASP A 148 -23.69 9.98 5.08
C ASP A 148 -22.68 9.13 5.88
N SER A 149 -22.67 7.81 5.66
CA SER A 149 -21.87 6.85 6.42
C SER A 149 -20.84 6.07 5.59
N THR A 150 -20.81 6.27 4.28
CA THR A 150 -19.90 5.58 3.36
C THR A 150 -18.97 6.57 2.67
N VAL A 151 -17.75 6.13 2.39
CA VAL A 151 -16.71 6.95 1.75
C VAL A 151 -16.77 6.80 0.23
N SER A 152 -16.69 7.92 -0.50
CA SER A 152 -16.56 7.97 -1.96
C SER A 152 -15.17 7.57 -2.45
N LEU A 153 -15.05 7.26 -3.75
CA LEU A 153 -13.76 7.03 -4.39
C LEU A 153 -12.88 8.29 -4.30
N GLU A 154 -13.45 9.47 -4.52
CA GLU A 154 -12.73 10.74 -4.52
C GLU A 154 -12.12 11.05 -3.15
N ALA A 155 -12.89 10.89 -2.08
CA ALA A 155 -12.40 11.10 -0.72
C ALA A 155 -11.33 10.06 -0.35
N PHE A 156 -11.53 8.79 -0.71
CA PHE A 156 -10.54 7.75 -0.48
C PHE A 156 -9.23 8.02 -1.22
N ALA A 157 -9.31 8.30 -2.52
CA ALA A 157 -8.17 8.61 -3.38
C ALA A 157 -7.42 9.87 -2.96
N ARG A 158 -8.07 10.75 -2.19
CA ARG A 158 -7.46 11.96 -1.68
C ARG A 158 -6.76 11.79 -0.34
N ILE A 159 -7.39 11.12 0.62
CA ILE A 159 -6.91 11.04 2.00
C ILE A 159 -6.05 9.80 2.22
N ALA A 160 -6.43 8.63 1.70
CA ALA A 160 -5.75 7.37 2.00
C ALA A 160 -4.28 7.34 1.54
N PRO A 161 -3.91 7.83 0.33
CA PRO A 161 -2.52 7.85 -0.13
C PRO A 161 -1.59 8.80 0.64
N ALA A 162 -2.12 9.64 1.55
CA ALA A 162 -1.28 10.42 2.46
C ALA A 162 -0.47 9.52 3.41
N ILE A 163 -0.90 8.26 3.61
CA ILE A 163 -0.15 7.24 4.32
C ILE A 163 0.19 6.12 3.31
N PRO A 164 1.43 6.08 2.79
CA PRO A 164 1.82 5.14 1.73
C PRO A 164 1.64 3.65 2.09
N THR A 165 1.64 3.32 3.37
CA THR A 165 1.34 1.97 3.86
C THR A 165 -0.11 1.58 3.59
N ILE A 166 -1.05 2.53 3.67
CA ILE A 166 -2.49 2.29 3.50
C ILE A 166 -2.86 2.26 2.02
N ALA A 167 -2.41 3.22 1.23
CA ALA A 167 -2.72 3.28 -0.20
C ALA A 167 -1.57 3.91 -0.97
N ASP A 168 -1.42 3.50 -2.22
CA ASP A 168 -0.53 4.14 -3.19
C ASP A 168 -1.37 4.90 -4.21
N VAL A 169 -0.86 6.06 -4.65
CA VAL A 169 -1.55 6.94 -5.60
C VAL A 169 -1.91 6.22 -6.90
N VAL A 170 -1.04 5.36 -7.40
CA VAL A 170 -1.20 4.67 -8.69
C VAL A 170 -2.25 3.57 -8.61
N THR A 171 -2.25 2.79 -7.53
CA THR A 171 -3.17 1.65 -7.36
C THR A 171 -4.43 2.01 -6.57
N CYS A 172 -4.63 3.29 -6.23
CA CYS A 172 -5.64 3.70 -5.24
C CYS A 172 -7.07 3.38 -5.68
N SER A 173 -7.40 3.61 -6.95
CA SER A 173 -8.74 3.33 -7.49
C SER A 173 -9.01 1.83 -7.50
N ASN A 174 -8.04 1.01 -7.93
CA ASN A 174 -8.17 -0.44 -7.92
C ASN A 174 -8.34 -0.99 -6.49
N LEU A 175 -7.64 -0.40 -5.52
CA LEU A 175 -7.81 -0.75 -4.11
C LEU A 175 -9.22 -0.38 -3.61
N PHE A 176 -9.73 0.79 -3.97
CA PHE A 176 -11.09 1.20 -3.62
C PHE A 176 -12.14 0.27 -4.24
N ASP A 177 -12.00 -0.08 -5.51
CA ASP A 177 -12.90 -1.01 -6.21
C ASP A 177 -12.90 -2.38 -5.53
N ALA A 178 -11.74 -2.88 -5.11
CA ALA A 178 -11.62 -4.12 -4.34
C ALA A 178 -12.31 -4.03 -2.97
N LEU A 179 -12.17 -2.90 -2.25
CA LEU A 179 -12.78 -2.71 -0.94
C LEU A 179 -14.28 -2.41 -0.99
N SER A 180 -14.79 -1.87 -2.10
CA SER A 180 -16.19 -1.46 -2.26
C SER A 180 -17.00 -2.42 -3.14
N CYS A 181 -16.39 -3.54 -3.58
CA CYS A 181 -16.99 -4.48 -4.54
C CYS A 181 -18.36 -5.03 -4.09
N SER A 182 -18.55 -5.23 -2.79
CA SER A 182 -19.79 -5.75 -2.20
C SER A 182 -20.78 -4.66 -1.78
N SER A 183 -20.44 -3.39 -2.01
CA SER A 183 -21.17 -2.24 -1.48
C SER A 183 -21.50 -1.18 -2.54
N GLY A 184 -21.55 -1.59 -3.82
CA GLY A 184 -22.03 -0.74 -4.91
C GLY A 184 -21.20 0.52 -5.14
N GLY A 185 -19.87 0.45 -4.94
CA GLY A 185 -18.97 1.59 -5.14
C GLY A 185 -18.92 2.59 -3.97
N CYS A 186 -19.49 2.23 -2.82
CA CYS A 186 -19.39 2.99 -1.57
C CYS A 186 -18.58 2.18 -0.56
N LEU A 187 -17.62 2.80 0.15
CA LEU A 187 -16.77 2.09 1.12
C LEU A 187 -17.32 2.22 2.56
N PRO A 188 -17.82 1.14 3.19
CA PRO A 188 -18.28 1.17 4.58
C PRO A 188 -17.12 1.14 5.58
N PHE A 189 -17.34 1.73 6.77
CA PHE A 189 -16.32 1.73 7.83
C PHE A 189 -15.90 0.32 8.25
N SER A 190 -16.82 -0.63 8.33
CA SER A 190 -16.53 -2.01 8.75
C SER A 190 -15.52 -2.69 7.82
N VAL A 191 -15.64 -2.46 6.51
CA VAL A 191 -14.70 -2.99 5.52
C VAL A 191 -13.34 -2.31 5.63
N TYR A 192 -13.33 -0.98 5.76
CA TYR A 192 -12.09 -0.22 5.94
C TYR A 192 -11.35 -0.57 7.25
N ASP A 193 -12.07 -0.73 8.36
CA ASP A 193 -11.53 -1.12 9.67
C ASP A 193 -10.92 -2.53 9.61
N LYS A 194 -11.62 -3.47 8.97
CA LYS A 194 -11.12 -4.84 8.75
C LYS A 194 -9.88 -4.83 7.85
N TYR A 195 -9.90 -4.09 6.74
CA TYR A 195 -8.76 -3.93 5.84
C TYR A 195 -7.50 -3.46 6.56
N LEU A 196 -7.59 -2.36 7.32
CA LEU A 196 -6.45 -1.83 8.06
C LEU A 196 -5.97 -2.76 9.19
N SER A 197 -6.88 -3.54 9.79
CA SER A 197 -6.52 -4.56 10.78
C SER A 197 -5.76 -5.73 10.14
N GLU A 198 -6.17 -6.19 8.96
CA GLU A 198 -5.46 -7.21 8.20
C GLU A 198 -4.12 -6.70 7.65
N LEU A 199 -4.05 -5.41 7.30
CA LEU A 199 -2.80 -4.75 6.90
C LEU A 199 -1.80 -4.66 8.05
N ASP A 200 -2.24 -4.32 9.27
CA ASP A 200 -1.38 -4.38 10.47
C ASP A 200 -0.82 -5.79 10.68
N ARG A 201 -1.66 -6.82 10.50
CA ARG A 201 -1.23 -8.22 10.60
C ARG A 201 -0.22 -8.59 9.52
N ALA A 202 -0.40 -8.15 8.28
CA ALA A 202 0.55 -8.36 7.19
C ALA A 202 1.90 -7.68 7.49
N VAL A 203 1.89 -6.43 7.97
CA VAL A 203 3.11 -5.71 8.37
C VAL A 203 3.84 -6.44 9.51
N LYS A 204 3.12 -6.91 10.53
CA LYS A 204 3.70 -7.68 11.64
C LYS A 204 4.27 -9.03 11.18
N LYS A 205 3.56 -9.74 10.28
CA LYS A 205 4.03 -10.98 9.66
C LYS A 205 5.36 -10.75 8.95
N MET A 206 5.44 -9.75 8.07
CA MET A 206 6.66 -9.40 7.34
C MET A 206 7.82 -9.07 8.27
N LYS A 207 7.60 -8.26 9.32
CA LYS A 207 8.63 -7.92 10.32
C LYS A 207 9.15 -9.16 11.04
N THR A 208 8.24 -9.95 11.61
CA THR A 208 8.59 -11.16 12.38
C THR A 208 9.35 -12.16 11.51
N GLN A 209 8.93 -12.34 10.25
CA GLN A 209 9.64 -13.19 9.31
C GLN A 209 11.02 -12.63 8.96
N SER A 210 11.13 -11.30 8.80
CA SER A 210 12.40 -10.65 8.46
C SER A 210 13.42 -10.67 9.60
N GLU A 211 12.95 -10.65 10.86
CA GLU A 211 13.77 -10.76 12.08
C GLU A 211 14.14 -12.22 12.43
N SER A 212 13.46 -13.18 11.82
CA SER A 212 13.74 -14.60 12.07
C SER A 212 15.10 -15.03 11.52
N SER A 213 15.62 -16.17 12.01
CA SER A 213 16.86 -16.76 11.49
C SER A 213 16.73 -17.31 10.06
N LEU A 214 15.52 -17.31 9.49
CA LEU A 214 15.24 -17.83 8.15
C LEU A 214 16.07 -17.09 7.11
N LEU A 215 16.93 -17.82 6.40
CA LEU A 215 17.83 -17.29 5.37
C LEU A 215 18.75 -16.15 5.87
N SER A 216 18.94 -16.03 7.20
CA SER A 216 19.68 -14.92 7.83
C SER A 216 21.08 -14.73 7.26
N ASN A 217 21.82 -15.82 7.00
CA ASN A 217 23.16 -15.77 6.41
C ASN A 217 23.20 -15.11 5.02
N LEU A 218 22.14 -15.24 4.23
CA LEU A 218 22.05 -14.69 2.87
C LEU A 218 21.49 -13.27 2.88
N ARG A 219 20.41 -13.08 3.64
CA ARG A 219 19.67 -11.81 3.68
C ARG A 219 20.40 -10.70 4.42
N SER A 220 21.14 -11.03 5.49
CA SER A 220 21.77 -10.02 6.37
C SER A 220 22.80 -9.17 5.64
N GLN A 221 23.43 -9.69 4.59
CA GLN A 221 24.40 -8.93 3.80
C GLN A 221 23.76 -7.83 2.96
N ARG A 222 22.54 -8.07 2.46
CA ARG A 222 21.80 -7.14 1.59
C ARG A 222 20.65 -6.42 2.30
N GLY A 223 20.38 -6.75 3.57
CA GLY A 223 19.26 -6.20 4.34
C GLY A 223 17.89 -6.56 3.77
N GLU A 224 17.77 -7.73 3.13
CA GLU A 224 16.54 -8.13 2.45
C GLU A 224 15.39 -8.29 3.46
N ARG A 225 14.13 -8.12 3.02
CA ARG A 225 12.91 -8.34 3.83
C ARG A 225 12.13 -9.53 3.30
N ILE A 226 11.58 -10.38 4.17
CA ILE A 226 10.77 -11.52 3.74
C ILE A 226 9.36 -10.99 3.49
N LEU A 227 8.90 -11.10 2.25
CA LEU A 227 7.59 -10.60 1.83
C LEU A 227 6.53 -11.71 1.88
N GLU A 228 6.88 -12.92 1.46
CA GLU A 228 5.98 -14.06 1.46
C GLU A 228 6.73 -15.39 1.66
N VAL A 229 6.07 -16.34 2.31
CA VAL A 229 6.58 -17.69 2.55
C VAL A 229 5.47 -18.71 2.30
N ASP A 230 5.75 -19.73 1.51
CA ASP A 230 4.82 -20.82 1.22
C ASP A 230 5.55 -22.16 1.09
N GLY A 231 4.83 -23.29 1.11
CA GLY A 231 5.41 -24.62 1.27
C GLY A 231 5.96 -24.90 2.68
N THR A 232 5.29 -24.38 3.70
CA THR A 232 5.62 -24.63 5.11
C THR A 232 4.86 -25.85 5.67
N LEU A 233 5.09 -26.22 6.93
CA LEU A 233 4.34 -27.30 7.59
C LEU A 233 2.82 -27.07 7.61
N THR A 234 2.38 -25.82 7.50
CA THR A 234 0.95 -25.45 7.55
C THR A 234 0.36 -25.14 6.17
N THR A 235 1.15 -25.17 5.10
CA THR A 235 0.67 -24.92 3.73
C THR A 235 1.07 -26.06 2.80
N GLN A 236 0.39 -26.20 1.66
CA GLN A 236 0.76 -27.24 0.69
C GLN A 236 2.19 -26.98 0.16
N PRO A 237 3.00 -28.01 -0.09
CA PRO A 237 4.35 -27.82 -0.61
C PRO A 237 4.32 -27.11 -1.97
N VAL A 238 5.36 -26.32 -2.24
CA VAL A 238 5.67 -25.80 -3.58
C VAL A 238 6.59 -26.82 -4.25
N LEU A 239 6.40 -27.09 -5.55
CA LEU A 239 7.24 -28.02 -6.29
C LEU A 239 8.19 -27.26 -7.20
N GLU A 240 9.48 -27.55 -7.13
CA GLU A 240 10.48 -27.05 -8.06
C GLU A 240 10.81 -28.13 -9.08
N HIS A 241 10.71 -27.79 -10.37
CA HIS A 241 11.14 -28.63 -11.47
C HIS A 241 12.37 -28.05 -12.15
N VAL A 242 13.40 -28.89 -12.28
CA VAL A 242 14.64 -28.58 -13.02
C VAL A 242 14.95 -29.76 -13.93
N GLY A 243 14.90 -29.54 -15.24
CA GLY A 243 14.95 -30.60 -16.23
C GLY A 243 13.83 -31.63 -15.98
N ILE A 244 14.23 -32.87 -15.68
CA ILE A 244 13.31 -33.99 -15.38
C ILE A 244 13.10 -34.24 -13.88
N SER A 245 13.72 -33.43 -13.01
CA SER A 245 13.69 -33.64 -11.56
C SER A 245 12.66 -32.73 -10.90
N THR A 246 11.91 -33.26 -9.93
CA THR A 246 10.91 -32.53 -9.15
C THR A 246 11.22 -32.61 -7.65
N TRP A 247 11.23 -31.47 -6.97
CA TRP A 247 11.54 -31.37 -5.55
C TRP A 247 10.41 -30.63 -4.81
N PRO A 248 9.76 -31.22 -3.80
CA PRO A 248 8.87 -30.46 -2.93
C PRO A 248 9.69 -29.59 -1.97
N GLY A 249 9.18 -28.43 -1.60
CA GLY A 249 9.91 -27.53 -0.72
C GLY A 249 9.15 -26.30 -0.28
N ARG A 250 9.90 -25.42 0.38
CA ARG A 250 9.48 -24.10 0.82
C ARG A 250 10.01 -23.04 -0.15
N LEU A 251 9.13 -22.13 -0.54
CA LEU A 251 9.47 -20.95 -1.33
C LEU A 251 9.38 -19.70 -0.45
N VAL A 252 10.40 -18.86 -0.54
CA VAL A 252 10.46 -17.59 0.18
C VAL A 252 10.71 -16.47 -0.84
N LEU A 253 9.79 -15.52 -0.92
CA LEU A 253 10.02 -14.27 -1.65
C LEU A 253 10.60 -13.24 -0.70
N THR A 254 11.69 -12.64 -1.13
CA THR A 254 12.22 -11.41 -0.53
C THR A 254 12.03 -10.24 -1.47
N ASP A 255 12.34 -9.04 -1.00
CA ASP A 255 12.40 -7.85 -1.84
C ASP A 255 13.60 -7.81 -2.79
N HIS A 256 14.39 -8.89 -2.90
CA HIS A 256 15.56 -8.97 -3.79
C HIS A 256 15.63 -10.27 -4.62
N ALA A 257 15.19 -11.39 -4.07
CA ALA A 257 15.31 -12.70 -4.69
C ALA A 257 14.23 -13.67 -4.22
N LEU A 258 14.04 -14.73 -5.00
CA LEU A 258 13.33 -15.94 -4.58
C LEU A 258 14.32 -16.95 -4.00
N TYR A 259 13.95 -17.58 -2.89
CA TYR A 259 14.72 -18.66 -2.29
C TYR A 259 13.88 -19.92 -2.23
N PHE A 260 14.42 -21.02 -2.74
CA PHE A 260 13.79 -22.34 -2.66
C PHE A 260 14.61 -23.28 -1.78
N GLU A 261 13.95 -23.89 -0.80
CA GLU A 261 14.53 -24.86 0.11
C GLU A 261 13.80 -26.20 -0.08
N ALA A 262 14.47 -27.18 -0.67
CA ALA A 262 13.90 -28.50 -0.86
C ALA A 262 13.63 -29.17 0.51
N LEU A 263 12.45 -29.75 0.66
CA LEU A 263 12.04 -30.50 1.84
C LEU A 263 12.65 -31.91 1.77
N ARG A 264 13.48 -32.24 2.75
CA ARG A 264 13.89 -33.63 3.04
C ARG A 264 13.03 -34.17 4.18
N VAL A 265 13.28 -35.43 4.57
CA VAL A 265 12.48 -36.18 5.56
C VAL A 265 12.10 -35.36 6.80
N VAL A 266 13.02 -34.53 7.35
CA VAL A 266 12.74 -33.65 8.51
C VAL A 266 13.45 -32.28 8.45
N THR A 267 14.26 -32.03 7.42
CA THR A 267 15.09 -30.81 7.31
C THR A 267 14.97 -30.18 5.93
N TYR A 268 15.27 -28.89 5.85
CA TYR A 268 15.38 -28.18 4.59
C TYR A 268 16.82 -28.22 4.09
N ASP A 269 16.98 -28.34 2.77
CA ASP A 269 18.27 -28.19 2.11
C ASP A 269 18.79 -26.76 2.14
N LYS A 270 20.05 -26.57 1.72
CA LYS A 270 20.58 -25.22 1.49
C LYS A 270 19.69 -24.50 0.46
N PRO A 271 19.30 -23.25 0.74
CA PRO A 271 18.45 -22.49 -0.16
C PRO A 271 19.13 -22.23 -1.51
N LYS A 272 18.40 -22.50 -2.59
CA LYS A 272 18.75 -22.03 -3.94
C LYS A 272 18.20 -20.62 -4.11
N ALA A 273 19.02 -19.70 -4.61
CA ALA A 273 18.63 -18.31 -4.83
C ALA A 273 18.38 -18.04 -6.31
N TYR A 274 17.26 -17.38 -6.62
CA TYR A 274 16.88 -16.90 -7.94
C TYR A 274 16.77 -15.38 -7.88
N GLU A 275 17.78 -14.71 -8.46
CA GLU A 275 18.03 -13.27 -8.36
C GLU A 275 16.97 -12.42 -9.09
N LEU A 276 16.38 -11.42 -8.43
CA LEU A 276 15.43 -10.47 -9.05
C LEU A 276 15.99 -9.03 -9.11
N ALA A 277 16.96 -8.71 -8.26
CA ALA A 277 17.49 -7.36 -8.06
C ALA A 277 18.66 -7.00 -8.97
N GLU A 278 19.38 -7.98 -9.52
CA GLU A 278 20.46 -7.73 -10.49
C GLU A 278 19.96 -7.81 -11.95
N ASP A 279 20.73 -7.28 -12.92
CA ASP A 279 20.39 -7.37 -14.34
C ASP A 279 20.94 -8.66 -14.98
N VAL A 280 20.34 -9.80 -14.61
CA VAL A 280 20.67 -11.12 -15.17
C VAL A 280 19.68 -11.58 -16.25
N LYS A 281 19.03 -10.61 -16.92
CA LYS A 281 18.03 -10.81 -17.98
C LYS A 281 16.96 -11.84 -17.59
N GLN A 282 16.39 -11.66 -16.40
CA GLN A 282 15.35 -12.52 -15.87
C GLN A 282 14.11 -12.52 -16.77
N VAL A 283 13.49 -13.67 -16.94
CA VAL A 283 12.17 -13.83 -17.53
C VAL A 283 11.31 -14.62 -16.54
N VAL A 284 10.18 -14.04 -16.16
CA VAL A 284 9.18 -14.65 -15.28
C VAL A 284 7.85 -14.65 -16.02
N LYS A 285 7.22 -15.81 -16.16
CA LYS A 285 5.92 -15.96 -16.86
C LYS A 285 5.17 -17.22 -16.39
N PRO A 286 3.86 -17.32 -16.66
CA PRO A 286 3.12 -18.57 -16.48
C PRO A 286 3.75 -19.72 -17.30
N GLU A 287 3.64 -20.94 -16.78
CA GLU A 287 4.09 -22.15 -17.44
C GLU A 287 3.11 -23.30 -17.19
N LEU A 288 2.84 -24.09 -18.25
CA LEU A 288 1.89 -25.18 -18.21
C LEU A 288 2.61 -26.47 -17.77
N THR A 289 2.22 -27.04 -16.64
CA THR A 289 2.83 -28.28 -16.11
C THR A 289 2.10 -29.56 -16.53
N GLY A 290 1.02 -29.42 -17.29
CA GLY A 290 0.17 -30.54 -17.70
C GLY A 290 0.69 -31.30 -18.91
N PRO A 291 0.26 -32.57 -19.08
CA PRO A 291 0.45 -33.29 -20.33
C PRO A 291 -0.04 -32.45 -21.51
N TRP A 292 0.75 -32.40 -22.60
CA TRP A 292 0.39 -31.72 -23.85
C TRP A 292 0.15 -30.20 -23.77
N GLY A 293 0.65 -29.52 -22.73
CA GLY A 293 0.43 -28.07 -22.59
C GLY A 293 -1.04 -27.72 -22.33
N SER A 294 -1.77 -28.59 -21.63
CA SER A 294 -3.16 -28.33 -21.26
C SER A 294 -3.24 -27.18 -20.24
N ARG A 295 -4.10 -26.18 -20.53
CA ARG A 295 -4.40 -25.06 -19.63
C ARG A 295 -5.04 -25.48 -18.30
N LEU A 296 -5.53 -26.72 -18.19
CA LEU A 296 -6.04 -27.27 -16.92
C LEU A 296 -4.93 -27.38 -15.84
N PHE A 297 -3.67 -27.35 -16.27
CA PHE A 297 -2.49 -27.46 -15.42
C PHE A 297 -1.61 -26.20 -15.52
N ASP A 298 -2.23 -25.02 -15.64
CA ASP A 298 -1.53 -23.72 -15.62
C ASP A 298 -1.18 -23.32 -14.17
N LYS A 299 -0.39 -24.17 -13.52
CA LYS A 299 -0.11 -24.15 -12.08
C LYS A 299 1.32 -23.75 -11.75
N ALA A 300 2.12 -23.35 -12.75
CA ALA A 300 3.50 -22.96 -12.48
C ALA A 300 3.90 -21.59 -12.98
N VAL A 301 4.98 -21.10 -12.37
CA VAL A 301 5.74 -19.93 -12.80
C VAL A 301 7.09 -20.42 -13.29
N MET A 302 7.44 -20.09 -14.53
CA MET A 302 8.80 -20.30 -15.04
C MET A 302 9.67 -19.10 -14.65
N TYR A 303 10.84 -19.37 -14.10
CA TYR A 303 11.94 -18.42 -13.94
C TYR A 303 13.11 -18.83 -14.85
N LYS A 304 13.61 -17.88 -15.63
CA LYS A 304 14.82 -18.04 -16.45
C LYS A 304 15.73 -16.83 -16.27
N SER A 305 17.05 -17.02 -16.29
CA SER A 305 18.04 -15.94 -16.32
C SER A 305 19.29 -16.37 -17.07
N THR A 306 20.21 -15.46 -17.35
CA THR A 306 21.53 -15.79 -17.95
C THR A 306 22.46 -16.53 -17.00
N THR A 307 22.16 -16.52 -15.69
CA THR A 307 22.96 -17.23 -14.68
C THR A 307 22.59 -18.72 -14.55
N LEU A 308 21.46 -19.13 -15.13
CA LEU A 308 21.00 -20.51 -15.07
C LEU A 308 21.14 -21.19 -16.44
N PRO A 309 21.66 -22.43 -16.48
CA PRO A 309 21.76 -23.19 -17.73
C PRO A 309 20.38 -23.61 -18.26
N GLU A 310 19.44 -23.92 -17.36
CA GLU A 310 18.08 -24.34 -17.66
C GLU A 310 17.06 -23.48 -16.91
N PRO A 311 15.86 -23.24 -17.45
CA PRO A 311 14.79 -22.58 -16.72
C PRO A 311 14.34 -23.44 -15.53
N VAL A 312 13.90 -22.79 -14.47
CA VAL A 312 13.30 -23.44 -13.30
C VAL A 312 11.80 -23.21 -13.35
N ILE A 313 11.03 -24.26 -13.12
CA ILE A 313 9.57 -24.20 -13.09
C ILE A 313 9.14 -24.39 -11.64
N ILE A 314 8.46 -23.39 -11.09
CA ILE A 314 7.95 -23.40 -9.72
C ILE A 314 6.44 -23.66 -9.80
N GLU A 315 6.02 -24.86 -9.46
CA GLU A 315 4.62 -25.28 -9.48
C GLU A 315 3.96 -25.10 -8.10
N PHE A 316 2.74 -24.61 -8.15
CA PHE A 316 1.85 -24.37 -7.03
C PHE A 316 0.66 -25.34 -7.14
N PRO A 317 0.74 -26.53 -6.52
CA PRO A 317 -0.39 -27.45 -6.51
C PRO A 317 -1.63 -26.78 -5.91
N GLU A 318 -2.75 -26.89 -6.63
CA GLU A 318 -4.10 -26.48 -6.21
C GLU A 318 -5.11 -27.51 -6.73
N LEU A 319 -6.21 -27.75 -6.00
CA LEU A 319 -7.25 -28.70 -6.42
C LEU A 319 -8.03 -28.18 -7.63
N ALA A 320 -8.36 -26.90 -7.66
CA ALA A 320 -9.07 -26.25 -8.76
C ALA A 320 -8.59 -24.79 -8.91
N GLY A 321 -8.56 -24.31 -10.15
CA GLY A 321 -8.08 -22.97 -10.47
C GLY A 321 -6.56 -22.85 -10.55
N HIS A 322 -6.10 -21.60 -10.60
CA HIS A 322 -4.70 -21.18 -10.69
C HIS A 322 -4.42 -19.93 -9.83
N SER A 323 -5.24 -19.70 -8.81
CA SER A 323 -5.22 -18.49 -7.96
C SER A 323 -3.90 -18.37 -7.20
N ARG A 324 -3.41 -19.43 -6.56
CA ARG A 324 -2.12 -19.43 -5.85
C ARG A 324 -0.98 -19.14 -6.80
N ARG A 325 -1.02 -19.69 -8.02
CA ARG A 325 0.01 -19.41 -9.04
C ARG A 325 -0.03 -17.96 -9.50
N ASP A 326 -1.21 -17.43 -9.81
CA ASP A 326 -1.37 -16.03 -10.23
C ASP A 326 -0.92 -15.06 -9.14
N TYR A 327 -1.24 -15.36 -7.87
CA TYR A 327 -0.80 -14.58 -6.72
C TYR A 327 0.74 -14.52 -6.67
N TRP A 328 1.39 -15.68 -6.70
CA TRP A 328 2.84 -15.78 -6.69
C TRP A 328 3.49 -15.11 -7.90
N LEU A 329 2.95 -15.32 -9.10
CA LEU A 329 3.43 -14.64 -10.31
C LEU A 329 3.36 -13.12 -10.16
N ALA A 330 2.25 -12.60 -9.63
CA ALA A 330 2.02 -11.17 -9.47
C ALA A 330 3.05 -10.54 -8.52
N ILE A 331 3.28 -11.13 -7.34
CA ILE A 331 4.22 -10.61 -6.35
C ILE A 331 5.69 -10.77 -6.77
N ILE A 332 6.05 -11.84 -7.49
CA ILE A 332 7.40 -12.02 -8.06
C ILE A 332 7.67 -10.94 -9.10
N SER A 333 6.69 -10.71 -9.99
CA SER A 333 6.79 -9.72 -11.06
C SER A 333 6.88 -8.31 -10.50
N GLU A 334 6.14 -7.99 -9.44
CA GLU A 334 6.22 -6.69 -8.76
C GLU A 334 7.64 -6.39 -8.25
N VAL A 335 8.28 -7.34 -7.55
CA VAL A 335 9.66 -7.17 -7.07
C VAL A 335 10.63 -7.01 -8.24
N LEU A 336 10.51 -7.87 -9.27
CA LEU A 336 11.36 -7.80 -10.46
C LEU A 336 11.23 -6.45 -11.17
N TYR A 337 10.01 -5.96 -11.35
CA TYR A 337 9.73 -4.72 -12.06
C TYR A 337 10.14 -3.49 -11.27
N ALA A 338 10.03 -3.51 -9.94
CA ALA A 338 10.57 -2.47 -9.08
C ALA A 338 12.08 -2.31 -9.27
N HIS A 339 12.84 -3.40 -9.28
CA HIS A 339 14.28 -3.35 -9.50
C HIS A 339 14.65 -2.97 -10.95
N ARG A 340 13.88 -3.41 -11.95
CA ARG A 340 14.05 -2.93 -13.34
C ARG A 340 13.81 -1.43 -13.44
N PHE A 341 12.78 -0.91 -12.78
CA PHE A 341 12.50 0.52 -12.72
C PHE A 341 13.65 1.30 -12.09
N VAL A 342 14.13 0.85 -10.92
CA VAL A 342 15.30 1.44 -10.24
C VAL A 342 16.50 1.53 -11.18
N ARG A 343 16.82 0.45 -11.90
CA ARG A 343 17.94 0.42 -12.86
C ARG A 343 17.69 1.30 -14.08
N LYS A 344 16.48 1.28 -14.64
CA LYS A 344 16.11 2.07 -15.83
C LYS A 344 16.29 3.57 -15.60
N PHE A 345 16.00 4.04 -14.39
CA PHE A 345 16.06 5.45 -14.02
C PHE A 345 17.26 5.82 -13.12
N ASP A 346 18.24 4.91 -12.98
CA ASP A 346 19.45 5.11 -12.18
C ASP A 346 19.18 5.61 -10.74
N ILE A 347 18.17 5.04 -10.10
CA ILE A 347 17.74 5.43 -8.76
C ILE A 347 18.67 4.77 -7.72
N SER A 348 19.24 5.56 -6.82
CA SER A 348 20.21 5.10 -5.81
C SER A 348 19.93 5.62 -4.40
N GLY A 349 20.65 5.08 -3.42
CA GLY A 349 20.55 5.46 -2.00
C GLY A 349 19.14 5.29 -1.42
N VAL A 350 18.74 6.23 -0.56
CA VAL A 350 17.43 6.21 0.12
C VAL A 350 16.26 6.16 -0.87
N ASN A 351 16.38 6.78 -2.04
CA ASN A 351 15.31 6.74 -3.05
C ASN A 351 15.12 5.33 -3.63
N LYS A 352 16.21 4.54 -3.75
CA LYS A 352 16.11 3.13 -4.12
C LYS A 352 15.37 2.36 -3.03
N ASP A 353 15.73 2.55 -1.77
CA ASP A 353 15.08 1.86 -0.65
C ASP A 353 13.58 2.23 -0.53
N GLU A 354 13.22 3.50 -0.71
CA GLU A 354 11.83 3.96 -0.76
C GLU A 354 11.07 3.31 -1.94
N THR A 355 11.71 3.16 -3.10
CA THR A 355 11.11 2.55 -4.30
C THR A 355 10.86 1.05 -4.11
N ILE A 356 11.83 0.31 -3.56
CA ILE A 356 11.66 -1.10 -3.24
C ILE A 356 10.62 -1.30 -2.12
N LEU A 357 10.58 -0.38 -1.14
CA LEU A 357 9.53 -0.40 -0.12
C LEU A 357 8.14 -0.19 -0.72
N LYS A 358 7.95 0.67 -1.75
CA LYS A 358 6.65 0.82 -2.41
C LYS A 358 6.12 -0.51 -2.96
N ALA A 359 6.99 -1.31 -3.59
CA ALA A 359 6.64 -2.66 -4.05
C ALA A 359 6.24 -3.59 -2.89
N ALA A 360 7.05 -3.60 -1.82
CA ALA A 360 6.74 -4.39 -0.63
C ALA A 360 5.39 -3.99 -0.01
N LEU A 361 5.11 -2.68 0.14
CA LEU A 361 3.83 -2.17 0.64
C LEU A 361 2.66 -2.56 -0.28
N GLY A 362 2.86 -2.63 -1.60
CA GLY A 362 1.87 -3.17 -2.53
C GLY A 362 1.50 -4.61 -2.21
N ILE A 363 2.51 -5.45 -1.98
CA ILE A 363 2.33 -6.86 -1.61
C ILE A 363 1.62 -7.00 -0.25
N LEU A 364 1.95 -6.19 0.75
CA LEU A 364 1.27 -6.22 2.05
C LEU A 364 -0.20 -5.80 1.96
N ARG A 365 -0.51 -4.79 1.13
CA ARG A 365 -1.89 -4.37 0.86
C ARG A 365 -2.67 -5.46 0.16
N LEU A 366 -2.05 -6.13 -0.82
CA LEU A 366 -2.65 -7.28 -1.50
C LEU A 366 -2.91 -8.44 -0.52
N GLN A 367 -1.95 -8.79 0.33
CA GLN A 367 -2.14 -9.79 1.40
C GLN A 367 -3.33 -9.44 2.29
N ALA A 368 -3.48 -8.17 2.68
CA ALA A 368 -4.62 -7.74 3.50
C ALA A 368 -5.96 -7.92 2.78
N ILE A 369 -6.03 -7.62 1.48
CA ILE A 369 -7.22 -7.83 0.65
C ILE A 369 -7.60 -9.31 0.55
N GLU A 370 -6.63 -10.21 0.35
CA GLU A 370 -6.89 -11.66 0.28
C GLU A 370 -7.56 -12.20 1.56
N GLN A 371 -7.26 -11.61 2.71
CA GLN A 371 -7.83 -12.01 4.01
C GLN A 371 -9.26 -11.49 4.21
N LEU A 372 -9.74 -10.57 3.37
CA LEU A 372 -11.12 -10.13 3.39
C LEU A 372 -12.06 -11.17 2.79
N GLY A 373 -11.54 -12.06 1.92
CA GLY A 373 -12.28 -13.18 1.34
C GLY A 373 -13.34 -12.77 0.34
N PHE A 374 -13.11 -11.68 -0.40
CA PHE A 374 -14.04 -11.22 -1.43
C PHE A 374 -14.10 -12.19 -2.62
N PRO A 375 -15.27 -12.42 -3.22
CA PRO A 375 -15.43 -13.35 -4.35
C PRO A 375 -14.97 -12.78 -5.71
N VAL A 376 -14.22 -11.67 -5.71
CA VAL A 376 -13.88 -10.88 -6.91
C VAL A 376 -12.84 -11.62 -7.77
N PRO A 377 -12.89 -11.53 -9.11
CA PRO A 377 -11.86 -12.08 -9.97
C PRO A 377 -10.47 -11.58 -9.60
N ASN A 378 -9.54 -12.53 -9.44
CA ASN A 378 -8.15 -12.33 -9.06
C ASN A 378 -7.40 -11.47 -10.10
N ARG A 379 -7.43 -10.15 -9.93
CA ARG A 379 -6.60 -9.19 -10.67
C ARG A 379 -5.49 -8.68 -9.77
N TYR A 380 -4.69 -9.60 -9.24
CA TYR A 380 -3.62 -9.31 -8.29
C TYR A 380 -2.67 -8.22 -8.79
N GLU A 381 -2.38 -8.23 -10.09
CA GLU A 381 -1.47 -7.28 -10.72
C GLU A 381 -2.03 -5.85 -10.71
N SER A 382 -3.35 -5.69 -10.60
CA SER A 382 -3.96 -4.35 -10.56
C SER A 382 -3.73 -3.63 -9.23
N LEU A 383 -3.40 -4.36 -8.17
CA LEU A 383 -3.08 -3.82 -6.83
C LEU A 383 -1.57 -3.62 -6.60
N LEU A 384 -0.74 -3.98 -7.59
CA LEU A 384 0.72 -3.94 -7.53
C LEU A 384 1.21 -2.89 -8.54
N MET A 385 1.87 -1.83 -8.06
CA MET A 385 2.09 -0.61 -8.83
C MET A 385 2.93 -0.87 -10.09
N PHE A 386 4.08 -1.54 -9.94
CA PHE A 386 4.98 -1.76 -11.06
C PHE A 386 4.40 -2.76 -12.05
N ASN A 387 3.68 -3.78 -11.56
CA ASN A 387 2.97 -4.74 -12.39
C ASN A 387 1.82 -4.11 -13.17
N LEU A 388 1.02 -3.25 -12.52
CA LEU A 388 -0.05 -2.49 -13.16
C LEU A 388 0.49 -1.62 -14.29
N CYS A 389 1.55 -0.84 -14.02
CA CYS A 389 2.15 0.05 -15.01
C CYS A 389 2.75 -0.67 -16.22
N ASP A 390 3.19 -1.93 -16.07
CA ASP A 390 3.69 -2.74 -17.20
C ASP A 390 2.54 -3.20 -18.12
N LYS A 391 1.31 -3.30 -17.60
CA LYS A 391 0.16 -3.87 -18.30
C LYS A 391 -0.81 -2.84 -18.88
N VAL A 392 -0.86 -1.62 -18.32
CA VAL A 392 -1.83 -0.60 -18.74
C VAL A 392 -1.25 0.38 -19.78
N PRO A 393 -2.05 0.81 -20.79
CA PRO A 393 -1.69 1.91 -21.67
C PRO A 393 -1.37 3.19 -20.87
N GLY A 394 -0.20 3.79 -21.15
CA GLY A 394 0.28 4.98 -20.44
C GLY A 394 0.93 4.68 -19.08
N GLY A 395 1.10 3.41 -18.70
CA GLY A 395 1.81 3.04 -17.48
C GLY A 395 3.30 3.41 -17.51
N ASP A 396 3.91 3.46 -18.70
CA ASP A 396 5.24 4.03 -18.94
C ASP A 396 5.31 5.50 -18.54
N PHE A 397 4.32 6.31 -18.94
CA PHE A 397 4.22 7.72 -18.56
C PHE A 397 4.03 7.92 -17.06
N ILE A 398 3.27 7.03 -16.39
CA ILE A 398 3.14 7.03 -14.92
C ILE A 398 4.52 6.79 -14.29
N LEU A 399 5.27 5.78 -14.75
CA LEU A 399 6.61 5.47 -14.22
C LEU A 399 7.60 6.61 -14.48
N GLU A 400 7.59 7.23 -15.66
CA GLU A 400 8.43 8.39 -15.97
C GLU A 400 8.10 9.60 -15.08
N THR A 401 6.82 9.83 -14.81
CA THR A 401 6.36 10.88 -13.89
C THR A 401 6.80 10.59 -12.46
N LEU A 402 6.72 9.34 -12.01
CA LEU A 402 7.21 8.90 -10.70
C LEU A 402 8.73 9.11 -10.59
N ALA A 403 9.50 8.67 -11.59
CA ALA A 403 10.95 8.86 -11.63
C ALA A 403 11.33 10.34 -11.58
N SER A 404 10.66 11.18 -12.36
CA SER A 404 10.86 12.64 -12.35
C SER A 404 10.56 13.26 -10.97
N ALA A 405 9.50 12.80 -10.32
CA ALA A 405 9.14 13.24 -8.96
C ALA A 405 10.16 12.78 -7.90
N ILE A 406 10.77 11.61 -8.06
CA ILE A 406 11.86 11.13 -7.21
C ILE A 406 13.11 12.02 -7.42
N SER A 407 13.50 12.25 -8.67
CA SER A 407 14.66 13.08 -9.02
C SER A 407 14.54 14.50 -8.49
N SER A 408 13.37 15.13 -8.63
CA SER A 408 13.08 16.47 -8.11
C SER A 408 13.26 16.56 -6.58
N ARG A 409 12.76 15.55 -5.84
CA ARG A 409 12.92 15.47 -4.37
C ARG A 409 14.38 15.39 -3.93
N THR A 410 15.23 14.70 -4.70
CA THR A 410 16.68 14.63 -4.44
C THR A 410 17.37 15.98 -4.63
N SER A 411 16.99 16.74 -5.65
CA SER A 411 17.50 18.10 -5.87
C SER A 411 17.13 19.02 -4.70
N ASP A 412 15.89 18.97 -4.25
CA ASP A 412 15.42 19.77 -3.11
C ASP A 412 16.11 19.38 -1.79
N ARG A 413 16.43 18.09 -1.58
CA ARG A 413 17.18 17.61 -0.39
C ARG A 413 18.58 18.22 -0.29
N SER A 414 19.23 18.51 -1.43
CA SER A 414 20.56 19.16 -1.45
C SER A 414 20.51 20.63 -1.04
N ASN A 415 19.36 21.28 -1.21
CA ASN A 415 19.16 22.70 -0.91
C ASN A 415 18.47 22.94 0.45
N GLN A 416 17.70 21.97 0.98
CA GLN A 416 17.09 22.00 2.31
C GLN A 416 16.84 20.56 2.86
N PRO A 417 17.28 20.21 4.08
CA PRO A 417 17.23 18.84 4.61
C PRO A 417 15.84 18.41 5.16
N GLY A 418 14.78 18.35 4.33
CA GLY A 418 13.43 18.05 4.87
C GLY A 418 12.35 17.42 3.97
N THR A 419 12.59 17.16 2.69
CA THR A 419 11.50 17.13 1.69
C THR A 419 10.78 15.79 1.43
N SER A 420 11.22 14.64 1.95
CA SER A 420 10.47 13.36 1.85
C SER A 420 10.37 12.70 3.22
N ARG A 421 9.23 12.90 3.90
CA ARG A 421 9.02 12.49 5.31
C ARG A 421 8.09 11.29 5.49
N GLY A 422 7.09 11.12 4.62
CA GLY A 422 6.09 10.05 4.74
C GLY A 422 6.70 8.65 4.59
N MET A 423 7.38 8.39 3.47
CA MET A 423 8.06 7.11 3.24
C MET A 423 9.22 6.87 4.21
N HIS A 424 9.95 7.93 4.59
CA HIS A 424 11.02 7.83 5.57
C HIS A 424 10.49 7.44 6.97
N ALA A 425 9.36 7.98 7.42
CA ALA A 425 8.73 7.59 8.67
C ALA A 425 8.28 6.12 8.64
N VAL A 426 7.74 5.66 7.50
CA VAL A 426 7.41 4.24 7.31
C VAL A 426 8.68 3.38 7.36
N LEU A 427 9.76 3.77 6.67
CA LEU A 427 11.05 3.09 6.73
C LEU A 427 11.60 3.02 8.15
N SER A 428 11.55 4.11 8.91
CA SER A 428 11.96 4.15 10.32
C SER A 428 11.11 3.23 11.20
N ASN A 429 9.80 3.24 11.01
CA ASN A 429 8.88 2.31 11.71
C ASN A 429 9.10 0.85 11.33
N LEU A 430 9.64 0.59 10.14
CA LEU A 430 10.05 -0.73 9.68
C LEU A 430 11.51 -1.07 10.05
N GLY A 431 12.20 -0.21 10.79
CA GLY A 431 13.58 -0.43 11.25
C GLY A 431 14.66 -0.24 10.18
N VAL A 432 14.32 0.38 9.04
CA VAL A 432 15.23 0.51 7.88
C VAL A 432 16.13 1.74 7.99
N VAL A 433 15.67 2.83 8.62
CA VAL A 433 16.43 4.10 8.74
C VAL A 433 16.20 4.74 10.12
N ALA A 434 17.22 5.41 10.67
CA ALA A 434 17.12 6.14 11.94
C ALA A 434 16.01 7.22 11.94
N PRO A 435 15.31 7.48 13.06
CA PRO A 435 14.25 8.49 13.12
C PRO A 435 14.81 9.91 12.91
N VAL A 436 14.12 10.73 12.11
CA VAL A 436 14.53 12.12 11.79
C VAL A 436 13.58 13.13 12.44
N ASN A 437 14.14 14.23 12.97
CA ASN A 437 13.41 15.32 13.65
C ASN A 437 12.68 16.30 12.70
N ASN A 438 11.68 17.00 13.24
CA ASN A 438 10.67 17.78 12.50
C ASN A 438 11.15 19.12 11.89
N GLY A 439 10.52 19.54 10.78
CA GLY A 439 10.83 20.69 9.93
C GLY A 439 9.70 20.95 8.92
N GLU A 440 9.46 22.21 8.61
CA GLU A 440 8.20 22.76 8.06
C GLU A 440 8.10 22.66 6.52
N ARG A 441 7.09 21.92 5.99
CA ARG A 441 6.41 22.17 4.69
C ARG A 441 5.21 21.24 4.44
N LEU A 442 4.27 21.72 3.61
CA LEU A 442 2.92 21.24 3.27
C LEU A 442 2.80 19.91 2.48
N PHE A 443 3.82 19.05 2.47
CA PHE A 443 3.79 17.78 1.74
C PHE A 443 3.64 16.60 2.70
N VAL A 444 2.69 15.70 2.41
CA VAL A 444 2.53 14.45 3.15
C VAL A 444 2.50 13.29 2.15
N GLY A 445 3.63 12.61 2.05
CA GLY A 445 3.86 11.61 1.00
C GLY A 445 3.88 12.27 -0.39
N GLU A 446 3.03 11.79 -1.28
CA GLU A 446 2.86 12.32 -2.65
C GLU A 446 1.68 13.30 -2.77
N MET A 447 1.03 13.64 -1.64
CA MET A 447 -0.13 14.54 -1.58
C MET A 447 0.27 15.98 -1.32
N VAL A 448 -0.35 16.89 -2.07
CA VAL A 448 -0.20 18.35 -1.96
C VAL A 448 -1.54 18.97 -1.62
N VAL A 449 -1.65 19.80 -0.59
CA VAL A 449 -2.92 20.42 -0.19
C VAL A 449 -3.53 21.27 -1.32
N GLY A 450 -4.82 21.08 -1.58
CA GLY A 450 -5.59 21.85 -2.57
C GLY A 450 -5.21 21.64 -4.03
N GLU A 451 -4.25 20.77 -4.32
CA GLU A 451 -3.70 20.56 -5.65
C GLU A 451 -3.62 19.07 -5.98
N ILE A 452 -3.81 18.74 -7.26
CA ILE A 452 -3.60 17.40 -7.79
C ILE A 452 -2.14 17.32 -8.26
N SER A 453 -1.38 16.38 -7.68
CA SER A 453 0.04 16.16 -8.03
C SER A 453 0.21 15.74 -9.50
N SER A 454 1.41 15.91 -10.06
CA SER A 454 1.73 15.45 -11.42
C SER A 454 1.48 13.95 -11.58
N LEU A 455 1.86 13.15 -10.58
CA LEU A 455 1.64 11.71 -10.57
C LEU A 455 0.14 11.36 -10.59
N GLN A 456 -0.67 12.01 -9.75
CA GLN A 456 -2.12 11.81 -9.77
C GLN A 456 -2.74 12.16 -11.12
N LYS A 457 -2.31 13.27 -11.75
CA LYS A 457 -2.77 13.64 -13.10
C LYS A 457 -2.42 12.56 -14.12
N ALA A 458 -1.17 12.08 -14.12
CA ALA A 458 -0.73 11.01 -15.01
C ALA A 458 -1.56 9.73 -14.85
N VAL A 459 -1.90 9.36 -13.61
CA VAL A 459 -2.76 8.20 -13.31
C VAL A 459 -4.18 8.43 -13.85
N ILE A 460 -4.80 9.59 -13.57
CA ILE A 460 -6.15 9.92 -14.04
C ILE A 460 -6.21 9.89 -15.58
N ASP A 461 -5.23 10.49 -16.24
CA ASP A 461 -5.17 10.56 -17.70
C ASP A 461 -4.96 9.17 -18.32
N SER A 462 -4.07 8.35 -17.75
CA SER A 462 -3.85 6.96 -18.17
C SER A 462 -5.14 6.13 -18.01
N MET A 463 -5.83 6.22 -16.87
CA MET A 463 -7.08 5.51 -16.64
C MET A 463 -8.20 5.95 -17.59
N ASN A 464 -8.31 7.24 -17.87
CA ASN A 464 -9.28 7.76 -18.84
C ASN A 464 -8.98 7.27 -20.26
N ASN A 465 -7.71 7.18 -20.64
CA ASN A 465 -7.29 6.64 -21.92
C ASN A 465 -7.54 5.14 -22.00
N TYR A 466 -7.26 4.39 -20.93
CA TYR A 466 -7.57 2.96 -20.85
C TYR A 466 -9.06 2.67 -21.05
N LYS A 467 -9.95 3.42 -20.38
CA LYS A 467 -11.41 3.30 -20.58
C LYS A 467 -11.82 3.53 -22.04
N LYS A 468 -11.21 4.49 -22.73
CA LYS A 468 -11.45 4.72 -24.16
C LYS A 468 -10.99 3.53 -25.01
N VAL A 469 -9.84 2.94 -24.69
CA VAL A 469 -9.32 1.74 -25.37
C VAL A 469 -10.24 0.54 -25.16
N GLU A 470 -10.72 0.30 -23.92
CA GLU A 470 -11.69 -0.76 -23.65
C GLU A 470 -13.01 -0.57 -24.43
N LEU A 471 -13.53 0.66 -24.47
CA LEU A 471 -14.73 0.97 -25.25
C LEU A 471 -14.52 0.75 -26.76
N ALA A 472 -13.36 1.16 -27.28
CA ALA A 472 -13.01 0.91 -28.68
C ALA A 472 -12.88 -0.58 -28.98
N GLN A 473 -12.24 -1.35 -28.10
CA GLN A 473 -12.10 -2.80 -28.22
C GLN A 473 -13.46 -3.50 -28.18
N ALA A 474 -14.33 -3.13 -27.23
CA ALA A 474 -15.69 -3.65 -27.15
C ALA A 474 -16.51 -3.35 -28.42
N THR A 475 -16.31 -2.16 -29.01
CA THR A 475 -16.94 -1.80 -30.29
C THR A 475 -16.42 -2.67 -31.44
N VAL A 476 -15.10 -2.89 -31.52
CA VAL A 476 -14.50 -3.76 -32.53
C VAL A 476 -14.97 -5.20 -32.41
N ASP A 477 -15.06 -5.73 -31.18
CA ASP A 477 -15.50 -7.10 -30.94
C ASP A 477 -17.01 -7.25 -31.20
N GLY A 478 -17.83 -6.25 -30.88
CA GLY A 478 -19.24 -6.19 -31.28
C GLY A 478 -19.42 -6.23 -32.80
N VAL A 479 -18.62 -5.47 -33.55
CA VAL A 479 -18.65 -5.46 -35.03
C VAL A 479 -18.17 -6.80 -35.62
N LYS A 480 -17.20 -7.48 -34.99
CA LYS A 480 -16.78 -8.83 -35.41
C LYS A 480 -17.88 -9.87 -35.24
N VAL A 481 -18.64 -9.79 -34.14
CA VAL A 481 -19.74 -10.71 -33.85
C VAL A 481 -20.95 -10.45 -34.77
N GLU A 482 -21.18 -9.21 -35.19
CA GLU A 482 -22.30 -8.86 -36.10
C GLU A 482 -21.96 -8.95 -37.60
N GLY A 483 -20.67 -8.86 -37.99
CA GLY A 483 -20.30 -8.51 -39.36
C GLY A 483 -19.49 -9.51 -40.20
N LEU A 484 -18.95 -10.61 -39.65
CA LEU A 484 -18.02 -11.47 -40.42
C LEU A 484 -18.29 -12.98 -40.36
N ASP A 485 -18.91 -13.52 -39.31
CA ASP A 485 -19.19 -14.97 -39.26
C ASP A 485 -20.44 -15.38 -40.06
N THR A 486 -21.37 -14.46 -40.32
CA THR A 486 -22.58 -14.72 -41.12
C THR A 486 -22.34 -14.69 -42.62
N ASN A 487 -21.29 -14.04 -43.11
CA ASN A 487 -21.02 -13.93 -44.56
C ASN A 487 -20.07 -15.00 -45.10
N LEU A 488 -19.29 -15.68 -44.26
CA LEU A 488 -18.41 -16.76 -44.72
C LEU A 488 -19.16 -18.10 -44.94
N ALA A 489 -20.33 -18.27 -44.31
CA ALA A 489 -21.19 -19.44 -44.52
C ALA A 489 -22.05 -19.38 -45.80
N VAL A 490 -22.07 -18.24 -46.51
CA VAL A 490 -22.87 -18.04 -47.74
C VAL A 490 -22.02 -18.15 -49.02
N MET A 491 -20.71 -18.36 -48.90
CA MET A 491 -19.79 -18.57 -50.05
C MET A 491 -19.22 -19.99 -50.10
N LYS A 492 -20.09 -21.01 -50.11
CA LYS A 492 -19.75 -22.34 -50.65
C LYS A 492 -20.85 -22.88 -51.54
#